data_AF-A0A158CXF5-F1
#
_entry.id   AF-A0A158CXF5-F1
#
_cell.length_a   1.000
_cell.length_b   1.000
_cell.length_c   1.000
_cell.angle_alpha   90.00
_cell.angle_beta   90.00
_cell.angle_gamma   90.00
#
_symmetry.space_group_name_H-M   'P 1'
#
loop_
_entity.id
_entity.type
_entity.pdbx_description
1 polymer ?
#
loop_
_entity_poly.entity_id
_entity_poly.type
_entity_poly.pdbx_seq_one_letter_code
_entity_poly.pdbx_strand_id
1 'polypeptide(L)'
;MQRYAVGEWESLWANEPYMKHRFVLDLESRTVIAGEDRVRRHWRSMRLEHIAYMQQILDETFNLIWDEPEEFGFVLQADIPSWATEAWPWPPLPEVEDVEKMLDSPDLPVERDELGHIIFPPRFIADGRK
;
A
#
# COMPACT_ATOMS: atom_id res chain seq x y z
N MET A 1 6.58 4.30 -27.21
CA MET A 1 5.16 4.62 -26.95
C MET A 1 5.06 5.02 -25.49
N GLN A 2 4.36 6.11 -25.17
CA GLN A 2 4.11 6.49 -23.78
C GLN A 2 2.88 5.71 -23.33
N ARG A 3 3.12 4.60 -22.60
CA ARG A 3 2.09 3.64 -22.20
C ARG A 3 1.41 4.04 -20.90
N TYR A 4 2.14 4.71 -20.03
CA TYR A 4 1.69 5.04 -18.69
C TYR A 4 1.31 6.51 -18.60
N ALA A 5 0.34 6.83 -17.75
CA ALA A 5 0.03 8.19 -17.37
C ALA A 5 0.13 8.32 -15.86
N VAL A 6 0.81 9.36 -15.37
CA VAL A 6 1.08 9.58 -13.95
C VAL A 6 0.57 10.96 -13.55
N GLY A 7 -0.26 11.03 -12.52
CA GLY A 7 -0.92 12.27 -12.11
C GLY A 7 -1.16 12.34 -10.61
N GLU A 8 -1.19 13.57 -10.08
CA GLU A 8 -1.59 13.86 -8.70
C GLU A 8 -2.99 14.45 -8.68
N TRP A 9 -3.86 13.91 -7.84
CA TRP A 9 -5.27 14.27 -7.73
C TRP A 9 -5.63 14.63 -6.30
N GLU A 10 -6.55 15.57 -6.15
CA GLU A 10 -7.23 15.78 -4.86
C GLU A 10 -8.17 14.60 -4.59
N SER A 11 -8.52 14.43 -3.32
CA SER A 11 -9.29 13.28 -2.89
C SER A 11 -10.64 13.19 -3.56
N LEU A 12 -10.90 12.03 -4.18
CA LEU A 12 -12.23 11.65 -4.64
C LEU A 12 -13.08 11.05 -3.52
N TRP A 13 -12.51 10.86 -2.32
CA TRP A 13 -13.22 10.35 -1.16
C TRP A 13 -13.96 11.49 -0.44
N ALA A 14 -15.28 11.40 -0.36
CA ALA A 14 -16.12 12.40 0.31
C ALA A 14 -15.74 12.63 1.79
N ASN A 15 -15.21 11.59 2.46
CA ASN A 15 -14.83 11.65 3.88
C ASN A 15 -13.43 12.27 4.11
N GLU A 16 -12.60 12.37 3.07
CA GLU A 16 -11.21 12.85 3.19
C GLU A 16 -10.88 13.88 2.10
N PRO A 17 -11.60 15.01 2.00
CA PRO A 17 -11.57 15.91 0.85
C PRO A 17 -10.23 16.65 0.64
N TYR A 18 -9.34 16.64 1.64
CA TYR A 18 -8.02 17.31 1.58
C TYR A 18 -6.86 16.34 1.36
N MET A 19 -7.16 15.06 1.20
CA MET A 19 -6.15 14.06 0.93
C MET A 19 -5.69 14.16 -0.52
N LYS A 20 -4.39 14.02 -0.76
CA LYS A 20 -3.85 13.95 -2.11
C LYS A 20 -3.58 12.51 -2.47
N HIS A 21 -3.85 12.18 -3.71
CA HIS A 21 -3.56 10.88 -4.29
C HIS A 21 -2.61 11.05 -5.45
N ARG A 22 -1.81 10.03 -5.72
CA ARG A 22 -1.09 9.92 -6.99
C ARG A 22 -1.33 8.57 -7.61
N PHE A 23 -1.52 8.54 -8.91
CA PHE A 23 -1.89 7.33 -9.65
C PHE A 23 -0.94 7.06 -10.79
N VAL A 24 -0.82 5.78 -11.13
CA VAL A 24 -0.28 5.33 -12.40
C VAL A 24 -1.36 4.59 -13.14
N LEU A 25 -1.64 5.07 -14.35
CA LEU A 25 -2.57 4.48 -15.29
C LEU A 25 -1.78 3.75 -16.37
N ASP A 26 -2.24 2.57 -16.75
CA ASP A 26 -1.84 1.91 -17.99
C ASP A 26 -2.90 2.20 -19.05
N LEU A 27 -2.54 2.99 -20.05
CA LEU A 27 -3.45 3.43 -21.10
C LEU A 27 -3.76 2.31 -22.10
N GLU A 28 -2.87 1.32 -22.23
CA GLU A 28 -3.06 0.19 -23.14
C GLU A 28 -4.15 -0.75 -22.62
N SER A 29 -4.07 -1.11 -21.33
CA SER A 29 -5.08 -1.95 -20.68
C SER A 29 -6.26 -1.17 -20.11
N ARG A 30 -6.18 0.17 -20.07
CA ARG A 30 -7.15 1.06 -19.42
C ARG A 30 -7.37 0.71 -17.95
N THR A 31 -6.26 0.54 -17.22
CA THR A 31 -6.30 0.12 -15.81
C THR A 31 -5.44 1.01 -14.91
N VAL A 32 -5.90 1.27 -13.70
CA VAL A 32 -5.09 1.81 -12.60
C VAL A 32 -4.19 0.70 -12.09
N ILE A 33 -2.88 0.85 -12.27
CA ILE A 33 -1.89 -0.18 -11.87
C ILE A 33 -1.29 0.09 -10.49
N ALA A 34 -1.28 1.35 -10.05
CA ALA A 34 -0.81 1.74 -8.73
C ALA A 34 -1.47 3.05 -8.29
N GLY A 35 -1.63 3.21 -6.99
CA GLY A 35 -2.07 4.45 -6.36
C GLY A 35 -1.38 4.63 -5.02
N GLU A 36 -1.12 5.87 -4.64
CA GLU A 36 -0.68 6.21 -3.30
C GLU A 36 -1.48 7.33 -2.69
N ASP A 37 -1.68 7.18 -1.39
CA ASP A 37 -2.41 8.01 -0.46
C ASP A 37 -1.43 8.94 0.28
N ARG A 38 -1.65 10.25 0.27
CA ARG A 38 -0.81 11.19 1.03
C ARG A 38 -1.31 11.34 2.46
N VAL A 39 -0.79 10.51 3.36
CA VAL A 39 -1.15 10.49 4.79
C VAL A 39 -0.03 11.10 5.63
N ARG A 40 -0.35 12.08 6.49
CA ARG A 40 0.62 12.73 7.39
C ARG A 40 1.91 13.19 6.68
N ARG A 41 1.76 13.79 5.49
CA ARG A 41 2.84 14.26 4.62
C ARG A 41 3.69 13.18 3.93
N HIS A 42 3.39 11.89 4.16
CA HIS A 42 4.08 10.77 3.54
C HIS A 42 3.17 10.11 2.50
N TRP A 43 3.77 9.66 1.41
CA TRP A 43 3.07 8.83 0.43
C TRP A 43 3.05 7.39 0.93
N ARG A 44 1.90 6.74 0.75
CA ARG A 44 1.66 5.37 1.18
C ARG A 44 0.89 4.64 0.10
N SER A 45 1.35 3.47 -0.30
CA SER A 45 0.64 2.65 -1.29
C SER A 45 -0.80 2.36 -0.88
N MET A 46 -1.70 2.55 -1.83
CA MET A 46 -3.10 2.19 -1.69
C MET A 46 -3.25 0.67 -1.63
N ARG A 47 -4.29 0.24 -0.92
CA ARG A 47 -4.72 -1.16 -0.95
C ARG A 47 -5.34 -1.49 -2.31
N LEU A 48 -5.33 -2.77 -2.68
CA LEU A 48 -5.96 -3.25 -3.92
C LEU A 48 -7.46 -2.90 -3.99
N GLU A 49 -8.17 -2.93 -2.85
CA GLU A 49 -9.57 -2.54 -2.76
C GLU A 49 -9.79 -1.05 -3.09
N HIS A 50 -8.87 -0.18 -2.65
CA HIS A 50 -8.91 1.25 -2.98
C HIS A 50 -8.57 1.48 -4.45
N ILE A 51 -7.59 0.76 -5.00
CA ILE A 51 -7.25 0.83 -6.43
C ILE A 51 -8.45 0.41 -7.29
N ALA A 52 -9.13 -0.69 -6.95
CA ALA A 52 -10.32 -1.15 -7.66
C ALA A 52 -11.47 -0.13 -7.58
N TYR A 53 -11.63 0.52 -6.43
CA TYR A 53 -12.62 1.59 -6.29
C TYR A 53 -12.27 2.82 -7.14
N MET A 54 -10.99 3.20 -7.20
CA MET A 54 -10.55 4.31 -8.04
C MET A 54 -10.71 4.01 -9.53
N GLN A 55 -10.43 2.77 -9.96
CA GLN A 55 -10.74 2.31 -11.31
C GLN A 55 -12.22 2.55 -11.64
N GLN A 56 -13.13 2.13 -10.73
CA GLN A 56 -14.56 2.31 -10.94
C GLN A 56 -14.95 3.79 -11.08
N ILE A 57 -14.43 4.68 -10.23
CA ILE A 57 -14.71 6.12 -10.34
C ILE A 57 -14.23 6.68 -11.68
N LEU A 58 -13.02 6.29 -12.11
CA LEU A 58 -12.47 6.76 -13.38
C LEU A 58 -13.30 6.26 -14.55
N ASP A 59 -13.72 5.00 -14.56
CA ASP A 59 -14.55 4.44 -15.63
C ASP A 59 -15.96 5.05 -15.67
N GLU A 60 -16.56 5.35 -14.50
CA GLU A 60 -17.92 5.89 -14.44
C GLU A 60 -17.98 7.39 -14.70
N THR A 61 -16.99 8.16 -14.23
CA THR A 61 -17.05 9.63 -14.20
C THR A 61 -16.03 10.29 -15.11
N PHE A 62 -14.87 9.67 -15.31
CA PHE A 62 -13.72 10.27 -15.99
C PHE A 62 -13.20 9.41 -17.14
N ASN A 63 -14.06 8.64 -17.81
CA ASN A 63 -13.64 7.66 -18.84
C ASN A 63 -12.78 8.25 -19.98
N LEU A 64 -12.91 9.56 -20.25
CA LEU A 64 -12.07 10.28 -21.23
C LEU A 64 -10.58 10.29 -20.84
N ILE A 65 -10.23 10.04 -19.58
CA ILE A 65 -8.85 10.00 -19.09
C ILE A 65 -7.99 8.94 -19.78
N TRP A 66 -8.62 7.90 -20.31
CA TRP A 66 -7.92 6.82 -21.01
C TRP A 66 -7.48 7.23 -22.41
N ASP A 67 -8.17 8.20 -23.01
CA ASP A 67 -7.88 8.71 -24.35
C ASP A 67 -7.08 10.02 -24.29
N GLU A 68 -7.40 10.90 -23.33
CA GLU A 68 -6.83 12.25 -23.18
C GLU A 68 -6.36 12.53 -21.73
N PRO A 69 -5.40 11.76 -21.19
CA PRO A 69 -4.97 11.87 -19.79
C PRO A 69 -4.40 13.25 -19.42
N GLU A 70 -3.85 13.99 -20.39
CA GLU A 70 -3.26 15.31 -20.18
C GLU A 70 -4.30 16.37 -19.78
N GLU A 71 -5.55 16.27 -20.26
CA GLU A 71 -6.64 17.18 -19.86
C GLU A 71 -6.99 17.06 -18.37
N PHE A 72 -6.63 15.92 -17.79
CA PHE A 72 -6.88 15.56 -16.41
C PHE A 72 -5.65 15.74 -15.50
N GLY A 73 -4.60 16.42 -16.01
CA GLY A 73 -3.38 16.71 -15.26
C GLY A 73 -2.44 15.51 -15.11
N PHE A 74 -2.61 14.45 -15.90
CA PHE A 74 -1.64 13.36 -15.95
C PHE A 74 -0.53 13.68 -16.95
N VAL A 75 0.67 13.23 -16.63
CA VAL A 75 1.84 13.29 -17.50
C VAL A 75 2.10 11.92 -18.08
N LEU A 76 2.19 11.86 -19.41
CA LEU A 76 2.51 10.64 -20.13
C LEU A 76 3.97 10.22 -19.88
N GLN A 77 4.18 8.94 -19.58
CA GLN A 77 5.48 8.34 -19.31
C GLN A 77 5.66 7.01 -20.05
N ALA A 78 6.90 6.73 -20.40
CA ALA A 78 7.27 5.45 -21.02
C ALA A 78 7.41 4.33 -19.98
N ASP A 79 7.80 4.68 -18.76
CA ASP A 79 8.13 3.73 -17.69
C ASP A 79 7.24 3.96 -16.46
N ILE A 80 7.07 2.90 -15.67
CA ILE A 80 6.38 2.96 -14.38
C ILE A 80 7.28 3.68 -13.37
N PRO A 81 6.79 4.70 -12.66
CA PRO A 81 7.55 5.35 -11.60
C PRO A 81 8.03 4.37 -10.53
N SER A 82 9.24 4.57 -9.99
CA SER A 82 9.83 3.68 -9.00
C SER A 82 8.94 3.49 -7.76
N TRP A 83 8.27 4.55 -7.30
CA TRP A 83 7.36 4.50 -6.16
C TRP A 83 6.14 3.59 -6.39
N ALA A 84 5.71 3.42 -7.65
CA ALA A 84 4.57 2.56 -7.99
C ALA A 84 4.95 1.07 -7.98
N THR A 85 6.26 0.77 -8.01
CA THR A 85 6.80 -0.58 -7.88
C THR A 85 7.24 -0.91 -6.45
N GLU A 86 7.22 0.06 -5.53
CA GLU A 86 7.51 -0.19 -4.13
C GLU A 86 6.40 -1.06 -3.53
N ALA A 87 6.77 -2.27 -3.11
CA ALA A 87 5.84 -3.21 -2.52
C ALA A 87 5.32 -2.65 -1.20
N TRP A 88 4.00 -2.52 -1.07
CA TRP A 88 3.33 -2.17 0.18
C TRP A 88 3.62 -3.24 1.25
N PRO A 89 4.41 -2.94 2.29
CA PRO A 89 4.62 -3.87 3.38
C PRO A 89 3.41 -3.76 4.30
N TRP A 90 2.33 -4.51 4.05
CA TRP A 90 1.28 -4.72 5.06
C TRP A 90 1.13 -6.20 5.44
N PRO A 91 1.11 -6.51 6.76
CA PRO A 91 1.34 -5.58 7.86
C PRO A 91 2.75 -4.96 7.77
N PRO A 92 2.93 -3.69 8.21
CA PRO A 92 4.22 -3.04 8.25
C PRO A 92 5.13 -4.02 8.95
N LEU A 93 6.17 -4.45 8.25
CA LEU A 93 7.18 -5.26 8.90
C LEU A 93 7.70 -4.37 10.04
N PRO A 94 7.66 -4.87 11.28
CA PRO A 94 8.24 -4.13 12.40
C PRO A 94 9.67 -3.74 12.04
N GLU A 95 10.09 -2.54 12.44
CA GLU A 95 11.48 -2.13 12.25
C GLU A 95 12.39 -3.16 12.92
N VAL A 96 13.61 -3.37 12.40
CA VAL A 96 14.53 -4.39 12.95
C VAL A 96 14.70 -4.20 14.46
N GLU A 97 14.73 -2.95 14.90
CA GLU A 97 14.81 -2.54 16.30
C GLU A 97 13.56 -2.90 17.13
N ASP A 98 12.38 -2.94 16.51
CA ASP A 98 11.14 -3.42 17.14
C ASP A 98 11.13 -4.95 17.22
N VAL A 99 11.65 -5.65 16.20
CA VAL A 99 11.84 -7.11 16.24
C VAL A 99 12.83 -7.51 17.33
N GLU A 100 13.96 -6.81 17.42
CA GLU A 100 14.98 -7.04 18.45
C GLU A 100 14.39 -6.83 19.85
N LYS A 101 13.62 -5.76 20.08
CA LYS A 101 12.90 -5.54 21.35
C LYS A 101 11.82 -6.58 21.65
N MET A 102 11.15 -7.11 20.62
CA MET A 102 10.18 -8.18 20.79
C MET A 102 10.84 -9.51 21.19
N LEU A 103 12.04 -9.79 20.66
CA LEU A 103 12.83 -10.96 21.03
C LEU A 103 13.51 -10.81 22.40
N ASP A 104 13.82 -9.58 22.80
CA ASP A 104 14.38 -9.25 24.13
C ASP A 104 13.31 -9.13 25.23
N SER A 105 12.02 -9.22 24.90
CA SER A 105 10.94 -9.16 25.90
C SER A 105 10.80 -10.50 26.64
N PRO A 106 11.04 -10.56 27.96
CA PRO A 106 10.95 -11.79 28.76
C PRO A 106 9.52 -12.31 28.94
N ASP A 107 8.50 -11.54 28.52
CA ASP A 107 7.07 -11.81 28.77
C ASP A 107 6.34 -12.59 27.66
N LEU A 108 7.02 -13.01 26.59
CA LEU A 108 6.40 -13.88 25.57
C LEU A 108 6.32 -15.33 26.10
N PRO A 109 5.13 -15.96 26.20
CA PRO A 109 4.95 -17.32 26.68
C PRO A 109 5.32 -18.34 25.59
N VAL A 110 6.59 -18.33 25.20
CA VAL A 110 7.18 -19.25 24.23
C VAL A 110 7.83 -20.39 25.01
N GLU A 111 7.54 -21.62 24.61
CA GLU A 111 8.15 -22.81 25.21
C GLU A 111 9.69 -22.78 25.03
N ARG A 112 10.42 -22.89 26.14
CA ARG A 112 11.89 -22.90 26.19
C ARG A 112 12.40 -24.25 26.68
N ASP A 113 13.56 -24.69 26.20
CA ASP A 113 14.23 -25.89 26.70
C ASP A 113 14.88 -25.67 28.08
N GLU A 114 15.47 -26.72 28.66
CA GLU A 114 16.15 -26.67 29.97
C GLU A 114 17.35 -25.70 30.01
N LEU A 115 17.82 -25.25 28.85
CA LEU A 115 18.92 -24.30 28.68
C LEU A 115 18.44 -22.88 28.37
N GLY A 116 17.12 -22.66 28.28
CA GLY A 116 16.50 -21.36 28.03
C GLY A 116 16.39 -20.96 26.56
N HIS A 117 16.63 -21.87 25.62
CA HIS A 117 16.48 -21.61 24.19
C HIS A 117 15.05 -21.84 23.70
N ILE A 118 14.63 -21.05 22.69
CA ILE A 118 13.32 -21.18 22.04
C ILE A 118 13.26 -22.49 21.24
N ILE A 119 12.24 -23.30 21.49
CA ILE A 119 12.00 -24.54 20.72
C ILE A 119 11.31 -24.20 19.39
N PHE A 120 11.88 -24.65 18.27
CA PHE A 120 11.29 -24.47 16.94
C PHE A 120 10.60 -25.75 16.42
N PRO A 121 9.38 -25.67 15.85
CA PRO A 121 8.57 -24.46 15.67
C PRO A 121 7.96 -23.96 16.99
N PRO A 122 7.85 -22.63 17.19
CA PRO A 122 7.39 -22.04 18.45
C PRO A 122 5.96 -22.48 18.74
N ARG A 123 5.78 -23.15 19.88
CA ARG A 123 4.47 -23.49 20.44
C ARG A 123 4.09 -22.42 21.44
N PHE A 124 2.96 -21.77 21.18
CA PHE A 124 2.37 -20.80 22.11
C PHE A 124 1.54 -21.55 23.14
N ILE A 125 1.82 -21.32 24.42
CA ILE A 125 1.00 -21.86 25.50
C ILE A 125 -0.22 -20.95 25.63
N ALA A 126 -1.40 -21.46 25.27
CA ALA A 126 -2.65 -20.76 25.54
C ALA A 126 -2.89 -20.77 27.06
N ASP A 127 -2.82 -19.60 27.70
CA ASP A 127 -3.22 -19.44 29.10
C ASP A 127 -4.74 -19.63 29.17
N GLY A 128 -5.18 -20.81 29.57
CA GLY A 128 -6.57 -21.16 29.79
C GLY A 128 -7.12 -20.46 31.02
N ARG A 129 -7.33 -19.13 30.96
CA ARG A 129 -8.13 -18.43 31.95
C ARG A 129 -9.60 -18.55 31.57
N LYS A 130 -10.30 -19.39 32.34
CA LYS A 130 -11.76 -19.49 32.39
C LYS A 130 -12.29 -18.54 33.46
#